data_AF-A0A0C2WR76-F1
#
_entry.id   AF-A0A0C2WR76-F1
#
_cell.length_a   1.000
_cell.length_b   1.000
_cell.length_c   1.000
_cell.angle_alpha   90.00
_cell.angle_beta   90.00
_cell.angle_gamma   90.00
#
_symmetry.space_group_name_H-M   'P 1'
#
loop_
_entity.id
_entity.type
_entity.pdbx_description
1 polymer ?
#
loop_
_entity_poly.entity_id
_entity_poly.type
_entity_poly.pdbx_seq_one_letter_code
_entity_poly.pdbx_strand_id
1 'polypeptide(L)'
;MQRPKDDFQTDALRPAALPSASLKTRTAEEHTIEQSSDAYLDSVYEDWNKKVDTEVETLVEGMVELVHIASIGNKDKFKVAQEAFEAQCRTESMVRSACSLF
;
A
#
# COMPACT_ATOMS: atom_id res chain seq x y z
N MET A 1 -9.85 18.80 51.39
CA MET A 1 -10.08 17.72 50.40
C MET A 1 -9.51 18.18 49.07
N GLN A 2 -8.35 17.66 48.66
CA GLN A 2 -7.77 17.88 47.32
C GLN A 2 -7.21 16.53 46.86
N ARG A 3 -7.66 16.08 45.68
CA ARG A 3 -7.28 14.80 45.06
C ARG A 3 -5.85 14.88 44.54
N PRO A 4 -5.01 13.85 44.69
CA PRO A 4 -3.75 13.76 43.95
C PRO A 4 -4.06 13.57 42.46
N LYS A 5 -3.29 14.25 41.61
CA LYS A 5 -3.29 14.03 40.15
C LYS A 5 -2.45 12.78 39.91
N ASP A 6 -3.05 11.75 39.31
CA ASP A 6 -2.31 10.64 38.74
C ASP A 6 -1.52 11.16 37.53
N ASP A 7 -0.21 11.32 37.71
CA ASP A 7 0.73 11.54 36.63
C ASP A 7 0.83 10.24 35.82
N PHE A 8 0.34 10.26 34.57
CA PHE A 8 0.59 9.18 33.61
C PHE A 8 2.10 9.11 33.34
N GLN A 9 2.81 8.23 34.05
CA GLN A 9 4.21 7.91 33.79
C GLN A 9 4.31 6.98 32.59
N THR A 10 4.68 7.53 31.44
CA THR A 10 5.10 6.73 30.28
C THR A 10 6.45 6.09 30.57
N ASP A 11 6.46 4.76 30.71
CA ASP A 11 7.65 3.92 30.84
C ASP A 11 8.34 3.77 29.47
N ALA A 12 8.90 4.86 28.95
CA ALA A 12 9.74 4.83 27.77
C ALA A 12 11.16 4.47 28.20
N LEU A 13 11.55 3.23 27.89
CA LEU A 13 12.88 2.66 28.12
C LEU A 13 13.98 3.67 27.77
N ARG A 14 14.75 4.10 28.79
CA ARG A 14 15.99 4.87 28.62
C ARG A 14 16.89 4.16 27.61
N PRO A 15 17.24 4.76 26.46
CA PRO A 15 18.30 4.22 25.62
C PRO A 15 19.61 4.29 26.41
N ALA A 16 20.11 3.13 26.84
CA ALA A 16 21.41 3.01 27.47
C ALA A 16 22.49 3.49 26.48
N ALA A 17 23.38 4.33 27.00
CA ALA A 17 24.44 5.04 26.29
C ALA A 17 25.17 4.22 25.21
N LEU A 18 25.06 4.67 23.96
CA LEU A 18 26.03 4.32 22.92
C LEU A 18 27.26 5.25 23.05
N PRO A 19 28.49 4.74 22.82
CA PRO A 19 29.70 5.54 22.92
C PRO A 19 29.68 6.68 21.89
N SER A 20 29.82 7.91 22.36
CA SER A 20 29.90 9.13 21.53
C SER A 20 31.14 9.07 20.63
N ALA A 21 30.97 8.59 19.40
CA ALA A 21 31.95 8.80 18.35
C ALA A 21 31.94 10.29 17.97
N SER A 22 33.02 11.00 18.28
CA SER A 22 33.24 12.39 17.89
C SER A 22 33.34 12.49 16.35
N LEU A 23 32.21 12.61 15.68
CA LEU A 23 32.13 12.95 14.28
C LEU A 23 32.52 14.43 14.15
N LYS A 24 33.78 14.70 13.78
CA LYS A 24 34.17 16.03 13.28
C LYS A 24 33.24 16.37 12.14
N THR A 25 32.35 17.33 12.37
CA THR A 25 31.57 18.05 11.36
C THR A 25 32.56 18.71 10.40
N ARG A 26 33.04 17.95 9.43
CA ARG A 26 33.25 18.51 8.10
C ARG A 26 31.88 19.01 7.71
N THR A 27 31.82 20.24 7.23
CA THR A 27 30.70 20.84 6.52
C THR A 27 30.24 19.90 5.40
N ALA A 28 29.53 18.85 5.77
CA ALA A 28 28.58 18.17 4.92
C ALA A 28 27.45 19.17 4.89
N GLU A 29 27.24 19.73 3.71
CA GLU A 29 26.03 20.43 3.34
C GLU A 29 24.87 19.66 3.96
N GLU A 30 24.29 20.22 5.02
CA GLU A 30 22.97 19.87 5.48
C GLU A 30 22.05 20.29 4.33
N HIS A 31 21.94 19.41 3.33
CA HIS A 31 20.69 19.23 2.63
C HIS A 31 19.72 18.67 3.68
N THR A 32 19.33 19.52 4.63
CA THR A 32 18.00 19.52 5.19
C THR A 32 17.09 19.60 3.98
N ILE A 33 16.68 18.42 3.53
CA ILE A 33 15.47 18.26 2.74
C ILE A 33 14.37 18.73 3.71
N GLU A 34 14.20 20.04 3.79
CA GLU A 34 13.01 20.71 4.28
C GLU A 34 11.92 20.46 3.23
N GLN A 35 11.64 19.19 2.93
CA GLN A 35 10.29 18.84 2.56
C GLN A 35 9.46 19.22 3.79
N SER A 36 8.58 20.21 3.65
CA SER A 36 7.63 20.47 4.72
C SER A 36 6.96 19.13 5.02
N SER A 37 6.87 18.75 6.30
CA SER A 37 6.28 17.46 6.71
C SER A 37 4.94 17.22 6.01
N ASP A 38 4.21 18.31 5.78
CA ASP A 38 2.93 18.34 5.11
C ASP A 38 3.05 17.91 3.64
N ALA A 39 4.03 18.41 2.89
CA ALA A 39 4.25 17.98 1.50
C ALA A 39 4.65 16.51 1.39
N TYR A 40 5.42 15.98 2.35
CA TYR A 40 5.73 14.54 2.40
C TYR A 40 4.47 13.71 2.70
N LEU A 41 3.68 14.11 3.70
CA LEU A 41 2.43 13.43 4.03
C LEU A 41 1.45 13.45 2.85
N ASP A 42 1.29 14.59 2.18
CA ASP A 42 0.47 14.71 0.97
C ASP A 42 0.94 13.76 -0.13
N SER A 43 2.25 13.64 -0.35
CA SER A 43 2.80 12.70 -1.34
C SER A 43 2.49 11.24 -0.99
N VAL A 44 2.56 10.87 0.29
CA VAL A 44 2.24 9.51 0.74
C VAL A 44 0.76 9.23 0.58
N TYR A 45 -0.12 10.19 0.91
CA TYR A 45 -1.57 10.05 0.71
C TYR A 45 -1.92 9.90 -0.77
N GLU A 46 -1.33 10.73 -1.64
CA GLU A 46 -1.47 10.64 -3.10
C GLU A 46 -1.03 9.28 -3.64
N ASP A 47 0.13 8.77 -3.21
CA ASP A 47 0.65 7.48 -3.66
C ASP A 47 -0.25 6.33 -3.21
N TRP A 48 -0.80 6.43 -1.99
CA TRP A 48 -1.74 5.43 -1.48
C TRP A 48 -3.05 5.45 -2.27
N ASN A 49 -3.59 6.63 -2.58
CA ASN A 49 -4.78 6.77 -3.43
C ASN A 49 -4.53 6.20 -4.82
N LYS A 50 -3.41 6.52 -5.47
CA LYS A 50 -3.04 5.96 -6.78
C LYS A 50 -2.95 4.44 -6.75
N LYS A 51 -2.37 3.89 -5.68
CA LYS A 51 -2.30 2.43 -5.51
C LYS A 51 -3.71 1.85 -5.41
N VAL A 52 -4.57 2.40 -4.57
CA VAL A 52 -5.95 1.93 -4.42
C VAL A 52 -6.70 2.01 -5.74
N ASP A 53 -6.61 3.13 -6.45
CA ASP A 53 -7.28 3.31 -7.74
C ASP A 53 -6.83 2.25 -8.75
N THR A 54 -5.52 1.98 -8.83
CA THR A 54 -4.96 0.96 -9.74
C THR A 54 -5.46 -0.45 -9.42
N GLU A 55 -5.46 -0.84 -8.14
CA GLU A 55 -5.89 -2.18 -7.73
C GLU A 55 -7.41 -2.36 -7.89
N VAL A 56 -8.20 -1.31 -7.62
CA VAL A 56 -9.66 -1.31 -7.83
C VAL A 56 -10.00 -1.35 -9.31
N GLU A 57 -9.31 -0.57 -10.15
CA GLU A 57 -9.47 -0.60 -11.60
C GLU A 57 -9.20 -2.00 -12.16
N THR A 58 -8.10 -2.62 -11.73
CA THR A 58 -7.76 -4.00 -12.11
C THR A 58 -8.86 -5.00 -11.72
N LEU A 59 -9.48 -4.82 -10.55
CA LEU A 59 -10.58 -5.67 -10.09
C LEU A 59 -11.86 -5.47 -10.93
N VAL A 60 -12.22 -4.22 -11.21
CA VAL A 60 -13.42 -3.86 -11.98
C VAL A 60 -13.28 -4.33 -13.44
N GLU A 61 -12.16 -4.06 -14.09
CA GLU A 61 -11.89 -4.47 -15.46
C GLU A 61 -11.91 -6.01 -15.58
N GLY A 62 -11.26 -6.69 -14.64
CA GLY A 62 -11.29 -8.15 -14.57
C GLY A 62 -12.70 -8.73 -14.42
N MET A 63 -13.56 -8.12 -13.61
CA MET A 63 -14.96 -8.54 -13.49
C MET A 63 -15.76 -8.32 -14.77
N VAL A 64 -15.54 -7.20 -15.49
CA VAL A 64 -16.21 -6.94 -16.77
C VAL A 64 -15.85 -8.01 -17.80
N GLU A 65 -14.58 -8.38 -17.89
CA GLU A 65 -14.10 -9.43 -18.78
C GLU A 65 -14.65 -10.81 -18.41
N LEU A 66 -14.67 -11.16 -17.12
CA LEU A 66 -15.26 -12.42 -16.67
C LEU A 66 -16.75 -12.51 -17.01
N VAL A 67 -17.50 -11.42 -16.88
CA VAL A 67 -18.91 -11.36 -17.29
C VAL A 67 -19.05 -11.50 -18.82
N HIS A 68 -18.14 -10.89 -19.59
CA HIS A 68 -18.11 -11.05 -21.04
C HIS A 68 -17.84 -12.50 -21.46
N ILE A 69 -16.85 -13.14 -20.83
CA ILE A 69 -16.52 -14.56 -21.03
C ILE A 69 -17.68 -15.46 -20.58
N ALA A 70 -18.39 -15.13 -19.50
CA ALA A 70 -19.55 -15.90 -19.04
C ALA A 70 -20.79 -15.74 -19.95
N SER A 71 -20.81 -14.75 -20.83
CA SER A 71 -21.93 -14.53 -21.75
C SER A 71 -22.22 -15.76 -22.61
N ILE A 72 -23.48 -16.18 -22.61
CA ILE A 72 -23.94 -17.39 -23.31
C ILE A 72 -24.03 -17.09 -24.80
N GLY A 73 -23.28 -17.85 -25.61
CA GLY A 73 -23.31 -17.77 -27.07
C GLY A 73 -22.95 -19.11 -27.71
N ASN A 74 -23.00 -19.18 -29.05
CA ASN A 74 -22.55 -20.37 -29.79
C ASN A 74 -21.02 -20.44 -29.79
N LYS A 75 -20.47 -21.08 -28.76
CA LYS A 75 -19.03 -21.28 -28.57
C LYS A 75 -18.65 -22.71 -28.91
N ASP A 76 -17.58 -22.87 -29.68
CA ASP A 76 -17.00 -24.18 -29.95
C ASP A 76 -16.12 -24.66 -28.77
N LYS A 77 -15.76 -25.95 -28.77
CA LYS A 77 -15.01 -26.56 -27.66
C LYS A 77 -13.61 -25.96 -27.45
N PHE A 78 -13.00 -25.40 -28.50
CA PHE A 78 -11.68 -24.77 -28.41
C PHE A 78 -11.80 -23.37 -27.82
N LYS A 79 -12.82 -22.60 -28.22
CA LYS A 79 -13.14 -21.29 -27.63
C LYS A 79 -13.45 -21.42 -26.15
N VAL A 80 -14.25 -22.40 -25.75
CA VAL A 80 -14.54 -22.64 -24.32
C VAL A 80 -13.27 -22.94 -23.52
N ALA A 81 -12.35 -23.74 -24.06
CA ALA A 81 -11.09 -24.04 -23.39
C ALA A 81 -10.17 -22.81 -23.29
N GLN A 82 -10.11 -22.00 -24.34
CA GLN A 82 -9.36 -20.74 -24.38
C GLN A 82 -9.91 -19.73 -23.37
N GLU A 83 -11.22 -19.51 -23.39
CA GLU A 83 -11.94 -18.64 -22.47
C GLU A 83 -11.80 -19.07 -21.00
N ALA A 84 -11.80 -20.39 -20.73
CA ALA A 84 -11.58 -20.91 -19.39
C ALA A 84 -10.17 -20.59 -18.86
N PHE A 85 -9.16 -20.68 -19.72
CA PHE A 85 -7.78 -20.30 -19.36
C PHE A 85 -7.66 -18.78 -19.14
N GLU A 86 -8.26 -17.97 -20.02
CA GLU A 86 -8.30 -16.52 -19.88
C GLU A 86 -8.97 -16.09 -18.57
N ALA A 87 -10.14 -16.67 -18.26
CA ALA A 87 -10.85 -16.43 -17.01
C ALA A 87 -10.00 -16.81 -15.78
N GLN A 88 -9.25 -17.90 -15.85
CA GLN A 88 -8.35 -18.31 -14.77
C GLN A 88 -7.23 -17.28 -14.55
N CYS A 89 -6.52 -16.89 -15.60
CA CYS A 89 -5.45 -15.89 -15.50
C CYS A 89 -5.98 -14.55 -14.97
N ARG A 90 -7.17 -14.12 -15.44
CA ARG A 90 -7.76 -12.87 -14.99
C ARG A 90 -8.15 -12.92 -13.52
N THR A 91 -8.71 -14.04 -13.07
CA THR A 91 -9.03 -14.26 -11.66
C THR A 91 -7.77 -14.25 -10.79
N GLU A 92 -6.66 -14.82 -11.24
CA GLU A 92 -5.39 -14.79 -10.51
C GLU A 92 -4.89 -13.35 -10.30
N SER A 93 -4.90 -12.53 -11.36
CA SER A 93 -4.54 -11.11 -11.26
C SER A 93 -5.45 -10.35 -10.30
N MET A 94 -6.76 -10.59 -10.37
CA MET A 94 -7.75 -9.98 -9.46
C MET A 94 -7.51 -10.37 -8.00
N VAL A 95 -7.24 -11.64 -7.72
CA VAL A 95 -6.92 -12.12 -6.37
C VAL A 95 -5.67 -11.44 -5.84
N ARG A 96 -4.64 -11.28 -6.68
CA ARG A 96 -3.42 -10.56 -6.29
C ARG A 96 -3.70 -9.10 -5.95
N SER A 97 -4.51 -8.41 -6.76
CA SER A 97 -4.92 -7.03 -6.49
C SER A 97 -5.76 -6.89 -5.23
N ALA A 98 -6.72 -7.80 -5.01
CA ALA A 98 -7.51 -7.82 -3.79
C ALA A 98 -6.63 -8.03 -2.55
N CYS A 99 -5.67 -8.96 -2.61
CA CYS A 99 -4.69 -9.17 -1.53
C CYS A 99 -3.75 -7.97 -1.32
N SER A 100 -3.54 -7.11 -2.31
CA SER A 100 -2.72 -5.89 -2.20
C SER A 100 -3.43 -4.76 -1.44
N LEU A 101 -4.77 -4.84 -1.33
CA LEU A 101 -5.64 -3.88 -0.64
C LEU A 101 -5.88 -4.22 0.84
N PHE A 102 -5.72 -5.48 1.25
CA PHE A 102 -5.86 -5.96 2.63
C PHE A 102 -4.55 -5.87 3.41
#